data_AF-A0A955XXY8-F1
#
_entry.id   AF-A0A955XXY8-F1
#
_cell.length_a   1.000
_cell.length_b   1.000
_cell.length_c   1.000
_cell.angle_alpha   90.00
_cell.angle_beta   90.00
_cell.angle_gamma   90.00
#
_symmetry.space_group_name_H-M   'P 1'
#
loop_
_entity.id
_entity.type
_entity.pdbx_description
1 polymer ?
#
loop_
_entity_poly.entity_id
_entity_poly.type
_entity_poly.pdbx_seq_one_letter_code
_entity_poly.pdbx_strand_id
1 'polypeptide(L)'
;MSHHERFEMLMMKAVDGLIAPDEEKELMAHTRSCSSCAEELAQFTSIKGLTDQIRERTLASNRVAPFRPPLVERMAQSLGILLIVGTLLVTLVTAFVMTLRDSGVPDVIKVSLAIAAAASVLITATLLTRRLKYSDPYEEIDR
;
A
#
# COMPACT_ATOMS: atom_id res chain seq x y z
N MET A 1 -2.81 -37.66 24.01
CA MET A 1 -3.81 -36.85 23.32
C MET A 1 -5.16 -37.26 23.83
N SER A 2 -5.95 -36.32 24.32
CA SER A 2 -7.35 -36.60 24.65
C SER A 2 -8.10 -37.02 23.37
N HIS A 3 -9.16 -37.82 23.50
CA HIS A 3 -9.93 -38.28 22.35
C HIS A 3 -10.52 -37.11 21.53
N HIS A 4 -10.67 -35.95 22.17
CA HIS A 4 -11.19 -34.70 21.59
C HIS A 4 -10.16 -33.99 20.70
N GLU A 5 -8.90 -33.89 21.10
CA GLU A 5 -7.80 -33.30 20.30
C GLU A 5 -7.64 -33.98 18.93
N ARG A 6 -7.86 -35.31 18.87
CA ARG A 6 -7.78 -36.05 17.61
C ARG A 6 -8.89 -35.64 16.65
N PHE A 7 -10.11 -35.50 17.13
CA PHE A 7 -11.24 -35.10 16.30
C PHE A 7 -11.16 -33.63 15.90
N GLU A 8 -10.61 -32.76 16.75
CA GLU A 8 -10.31 -31.37 16.39
C GLU A 8 -9.38 -31.28 15.18
N MET A 9 -8.31 -32.08 15.16
CA MET A 9 -7.43 -32.17 13.99
C MET A 9 -8.16 -32.65 12.74
N LEU A 10 -9.04 -33.64 12.86
CA LEU A 10 -9.85 -34.13 11.74
C LEU A 10 -10.84 -33.06 11.26
N MET A 11 -11.45 -32.28 12.16
CA MET A 11 -12.33 -31.17 11.80
C MET A 11 -11.58 -30.11 10.97
N MET A 12 -10.37 -29.73 11.39
CA MET A 12 -9.52 -28.80 10.62
C MET A 12 -9.18 -29.35 9.23
N LYS A 13 -8.74 -30.61 9.14
CA LYS A 13 -8.48 -31.27 7.84
C LYS A 13 -9.72 -31.29 6.95
N ALA A 14 -10.89 -31.59 7.50
CA ALA A 14 -12.14 -31.66 6.75
C ALA A 14 -12.53 -30.28 6.19
N VAL A 15 -12.43 -29.25 7.04
CA VAL A 15 -12.68 -27.86 6.66
C VAL A 15 -11.74 -27.45 5.55
N ASP A 16 -10.45 -27.78 5.61
CA ASP A 16 -9.48 -27.46 4.55
C ASP A 16 -9.58 -28.33 3.28
N GLY A 17 -10.40 -29.39 3.29
CA GLY A 17 -10.52 -30.34 2.17
C GLY A 17 -9.32 -31.29 2.04
N LEU A 18 -8.59 -31.51 3.14
CA LEU A 18 -7.39 -32.34 3.24
C LEU A 18 -7.64 -33.66 3.99
N ILE A 19 -8.88 -33.96 4.35
CA ILE A 19 -9.24 -35.18 5.07
C ILE A 19 -9.25 -36.39 4.13
N ALA A 20 -8.72 -37.53 4.60
CA ALA A 20 -8.81 -38.77 3.84
C ALA A 20 -10.22 -39.40 3.95
N PRO A 21 -10.67 -40.22 2.97
CA PRO A 21 -12.03 -40.76 2.97
C PRO A 21 -12.37 -41.68 4.15
N ASP A 22 -11.37 -42.34 4.75
CA ASP A 22 -11.50 -43.16 5.95
C ASP A 22 -11.58 -42.30 7.21
N GLU A 23 -10.74 -41.27 7.32
CA GLU A 23 -10.79 -40.26 8.39
C GLU A 23 -12.11 -39.49 8.39
N GLU A 24 -12.66 -39.17 7.22
CA GLU A 24 -13.94 -38.47 7.08
C GLU A 24 -15.10 -39.32 7.61
N LYS A 25 -15.11 -40.63 7.31
CA LYS A 25 -16.11 -41.55 7.87
C LYS A 25 -16.02 -41.62 9.39
N GLU A 26 -14.80 -41.63 9.93
CA GLU A 26 -14.58 -41.65 11.38
C GLU A 26 -15.08 -40.35 12.04
N LEU A 27 -14.75 -39.19 11.45
CA LEU A 27 -15.23 -37.89 11.90
C LEU A 27 -16.77 -37.81 11.87
N MET A 28 -17.39 -38.26 10.77
CA MET A 28 -18.84 -38.26 10.61
C MET A 28 -19.56 -39.23 11.56
N ALA A 29 -18.92 -40.35 11.91
CA ALA A 29 -19.45 -41.25 12.93
C ALA A 29 -19.42 -40.58 14.32
N HIS A 30 -18.34 -39.87 14.63
CA HIS A 30 -18.18 -39.18 15.92
C HIS A 30 -19.17 -38.02 16.08
N THR A 31 -19.31 -37.16 15.07
CA THR A 31 -20.22 -35.99 15.13
C THR A 31 -21.70 -36.38 15.25
N ARG A 32 -22.09 -37.58 14.82
CA ARG A 32 -23.44 -38.13 15.09
C ARG A 32 -23.69 -38.45 16.56
N SER A 33 -22.63 -38.79 17.29
CA SER A 33 -22.69 -39.18 18.71
C SER A 33 -22.36 -38.04 19.67
N CYS A 34 -21.69 -36.99 19.20
CA CYS A 34 -21.27 -35.84 20.00
C CYS A 34 -21.80 -34.53 19.39
N SER A 35 -22.81 -33.94 20.03
CA SER A 35 -23.41 -32.67 19.58
C SER A 35 -22.42 -31.50 19.63
N SER A 36 -21.54 -31.43 20.64
CA SER A 36 -20.51 -30.37 20.74
C SER A 36 -19.59 -30.37 19.52
N CYS A 37 -19.08 -31.54 19.13
CA CYS A 37 -18.20 -31.67 17.97
C CYS A 37 -18.93 -31.35 16.66
N ALA A 38 -20.24 -31.65 16.56
CA ALA A 38 -21.03 -31.25 15.40
C ALA A 38 -21.21 -29.73 15.30
N GLU A 39 -21.45 -29.06 16.44
CA GLU A 39 -21.53 -27.60 16.52
C GLU A 39 -20.18 -26.94 16.20
N GLU A 40 -19.08 -27.46 16.72
CA GLU A 40 -17.72 -26.99 16.43
C GLU A 40 -17.37 -27.10 14.94
N LEU A 41 -17.68 -28.24 14.31
CA LEU A 41 -17.48 -28.41 12.87
C LEU A 41 -18.32 -27.41 12.05
N ALA A 42 -19.56 -27.14 12.47
CA ALA A 42 -20.41 -26.14 11.83
C ALA A 42 -19.83 -24.71 11.98
N GLN A 43 -19.22 -24.39 13.12
CA GLN A 43 -18.53 -23.12 13.33
C GLN A 43 -17.30 -22.98 12.44
N PHE A 44 -16.45 -24.01 12.36
CA PHE A 44 -15.26 -23.95 11.50
C PHE A 44 -15.61 -23.81 10.02
N THR A 45 -16.62 -24.54 9.54
CA THR A 45 -17.10 -24.41 8.16
C THR A 45 -17.64 -23.01 7.86
N SER A 46 -18.35 -22.38 8.80
CA SER A 46 -18.80 -20.99 8.69
C SER A 46 -17.62 -20.00 8.60
N ILE A 47 -16.61 -20.14 9.47
CA ILE A 47 -15.42 -19.28 9.48
C ILE A 47 -14.63 -19.41 8.17
N LYS A 48 -14.47 -20.63 7.66
CA LYS A 48 -13.81 -20.85 6.38
C LYS A 48 -14.58 -20.18 5.24
N GLY A 49 -15.90 -20.34 5.19
CA GLY A 49 -16.74 -19.69 4.17
C GLY A 49 -16.59 -18.16 4.14
N LEU A 50 -16.54 -17.52 5.31
CA LEU A 50 -16.28 -16.08 5.41
C LEU A 50 -14.86 -15.72 4.92
N THR A 51 -13.87 -16.52 5.30
CA THR A 51 -12.46 -16.30 4.92
C THR A 51 -12.26 -16.45 3.41
N ASP A 52 -12.88 -17.47 2.81
CA ASP A 52 -12.84 -17.71 1.37
C ASP A 52 -13.52 -16.56 0.61
N GLN A 53 -14.65 -16.06 1.10
CA GLN A 53 -15.32 -14.88 0.51
C GLN A 53 -14.43 -13.62 0.56
N ILE A 54 -13.73 -13.39 1.68
CA ILE A 54 -12.77 -12.28 1.79
C ILE A 54 -11.64 -12.47 0.79
N ARG A 55 -11.05 -13.67 0.72
CA ARG A 55 -9.99 -14.01 -0.21
C ARG A 55 -10.41 -13.77 -1.66
N GLU A 56 -11.59 -14.21 -2.05
CA GLU A 56 -12.13 -13.99 -3.39
C GLU A 56 -12.30 -12.50 -3.71
N ARG A 57 -12.83 -11.71 -2.76
CA ARG A 57 -12.93 -10.24 -2.92
C ARG A 57 -11.56 -9.59 -3.06
N THR A 58 -10.57 -10.01 -2.27
CA THR A 58 -9.20 -9.50 -2.38
C THR A 58 -8.58 -9.86 -3.73
N LEU A 59 -8.75 -11.09 -4.21
CA LEU A 59 -8.26 -11.52 -5.52
C LEU A 59 -8.97 -10.79 -6.67
N ALA A 60 -10.28 -10.58 -6.56
CA ALA A 60 -11.06 -9.81 -7.53
C ALA A 60 -10.60 -8.34 -7.56
N SER A 61 -10.36 -7.75 -6.39
CA SER A 61 -9.81 -6.39 -6.27
C SER A 61 -8.40 -6.28 -6.85
N ASN A 62 -7.54 -7.30 -6.65
CA ASN A 62 -6.18 -7.31 -7.19
C ASN A 62 -6.12 -7.57 -8.70
N ARG A 63 -7.19 -8.10 -9.32
CA ARG A 63 -7.30 -8.20 -10.79
C ARG A 63 -7.64 -6.88 -11.46
N VAL A 64 -8.12 -5.89 -10.70
CA VAL A 64 -8.26 -4.53 -11.21
C VAL A 64 -6.84 -4.00 -11.36
N ALA A 65 -6.35 -3.96 -12.60
CA ALA A 65 -5.06 -3.38 -12.90
C ALA A 65 -4.97 -2.00 -12.22
N PRO A 66 -3.87 -1.68 -11.52
CA PRO A 66 -3.74 -0.39 -10.88
C PRO A 66 -4.00 0.69 -11.93
N PHE A 67 -4.84 1.67 -11.60
CA PHE A 67 -5.16 2.76 -12.51
C PHE A 67 -3.85 3.41 -12.98
N ARG A 68 -3.45 3.15 -14.22
CA ARG A 68 -2.29 3.76 -14.85
C ARG A 68 -2.83 5.00 -15.56
N PRO A 69 -2.68 6.22 -15.00
CA PRO A 69 -3.12 7.42 -15.68
C PRO A 69 -2.45 7.48 -17.06
N PRO A 70 -3.17 7.93 -18.11
CA PRO A 70 -2.63 8.07 -19.44
C PRO A 70 -1.37 8.94 -19.42
N LEU A 71 -0.45 8.72 -20.37
CA LEU A 71 0.83 9.43 -20.44
C LEU A 71 0.67 10.95 -20.37
N VAL A 72 -0.41 11.48 -20.96
CA VAL A 72 -0.74 12.91 -20.95
C VAL A 72 -1.00 13.44 -19.54
N GLU A 73 -1.75 12.71 -18.70
CA GLU A 73 -2.01 13.12 -17.32
C GLU A 73 -0.74 13.07 -16.47
N ARG A 74 0.10 12.05 -16.66
CA ARG A 74 1.40 11.94 -15.99
C ARG A 74 2.31 13.11 -16.36
N MET A 75 2.36 13.45 -17.65
CA MET A 75 3.12 14.60 -18.14
C MET A 75 2.56 15.90 -17.59
N ALA A 76 1.23 16.10 -17.63
CA ALA A 76 0.56 17.29 -17.11
C ALA A 76 0.84 17.51 -15.61
N GLN A 77 0.75 16.46 -14.80
CA GLN A 77 1.09 16.55 -13.37
C GLN A 77 2.56 16.90 -13.14
N SER A 78 3.47 16.33 -13.92
CA SER A 78 4.90 16.63 -13.80
C SER A 78 5.23 18.06 -14.22
N LEU A 79 4.64 18.54 -15.31
CA LEU A 79 4.78 19.90 -15.79
C LEU A 79 4.18 20.91 -14.80
N GLY A 80 3.01 20.62 -14.24
CA GLY A 80 2.37 21.48 -13.24
C GLY A 80 3.25 21.70 -12.02
N ILE A 81 3.81 20.62 -11.44
CA ILE A 81 4.72 20.72 -10.29
C ILE A 81 5.99 21.49 -10.67
N LEU A 82 6.59 21.20 -11.82
CA LEU A 82 7.78 21.90 -12.29
C LEU A 82 7.52 23.40 -12.44
N LEU A 83 6.37 23.78 -12.99
CA LEU A 83 6.00 25.17 -13.23
C LEU A 83 5.77 25.91 -11.91
N ILE A 84 5.06 25.32 -10.96
CA ILE A 84 4.84 25.89 -9.62
C ILE A 84 6.17 26.11 -8.89
N VAL A 85 7.04 25.09 -8.87
CA VAL A 85 8.34 25.17 -8.20
C VAL A 85 9.26 26.17 -8.90
N GLY A 86 9.26 26.19 -10.23
CA GLY A 86 10.01 27.14 -11.04
C GLY A 86 9.57 28.58 -10.77
N THR A 87 8.26 28.85 -10.75
CA THR A 87 7.73 30.18 -10.43
C THR A 87 8.11 30.61 -9.02
N LEU A 88 8.01 29.72 -8.02
CA LEU A 88 8.43 30.01 -6.65
C LEU A 88 9.93 30.35 -6.56
N LEU A 89 10.77 29.62 -7.28
CA LEU A 89 12.21 29.84 -7.28
C LEU A 89 12.56 31.19 -7.95
N VAL A 90 11.94 31.50 -9.09
CA VAL A 90 12.14 32.77 -9.79
C VAL A 90 11.67 33.96 -8.95
N THR A 91 10.52 33.86 -8.27
CA THR A 91 10.04 34.94 -7.41
C THR A 91 10.94 35.17 -6.20
N LEU A 92 11.42 34.11 -5.55
CA LEU A 92 12.37 34.21 -4.44
C LEU A 92 13.70 34.84 -4.87
N VAL A 93 14.26 34.41 -6.00
CA VAL A 93 15.51 34.98 -6.53
C VAL A 93 15.32 36.44 -6.92
N THR A 94 14.19 36.79 -7.55
CA THR A 94 13.91 38.17 -7.93
C THR A 94 13.75 39.07 -6.70
N ALA A 95 13.02 38.62 -5.68
CA ALA A 95 12.90 39.31 -4.41
C ALA A 95 14.27 39.48 -3.73
N PHE A 96 15.12 38.45 -3.79
CA PHE A 96 16.47 38.51 -3.25
C PHE A 96 17.35 39.54 -3.97
N VAL A 97 17.32 39.56 -5.30
CA VAL A 97 18.06 40.55 -6.09
C VAL A 97 17.56 41.98 -5.83
N MET A 98 16.25 42.18 -5.71
CA MET A 98 15.68 43.50 -5.39
C MET A 98 16.09 43.99 -4.00
N THR A 99 16.04 43.12 -2.99
CA THR A 99 16.45 43.48 -1.61
C THR A 99 17.96 43.74 -1.47
N LEU A 100 18.80 43.18 -2.34
CA LEU A 100 20.22 43.52 -2.40
C LEU A 100 20.51 44.90 -3.00
N ARG A 101 19.61 45.40 -3.87
CA ARG A 101 19.76 46.72 -4.49
C ARG A 101 19.26 47.86 -3.59
N ASP A 102 18.34 47.55 -2.67
CA ASP A 102 17.79 48.52 -1.74
C ASP A 102 18.58 48.54 -0.42
N SER A 103 19.27 49.66 -0.16
CA SER A 103 20.01 49.86 1.09
C SER A 103 19.11 50.11 2.30
N GLY A 104 17.83 50.41 2.09
CA GLY A 104 16.84 50.63 3.16
C GLY A 104 16.33 49.35 3.82
N VAL A 105 16.63 48.17 3.26
CA VAL A 105 16.14 46.90 3.79
C VAL A 105 17.05 46.40 4.92
N PRO A 106 16.51 46.11 6.12
CA PRO A 106 17.26 45.52 7.23
C PRO A 106 17.95 44.20 6.84
N ASP A 107 19.18 44.01 7.32
CA ASP A 107 19.99 42.83 6.96
C ASP A 107 19.37 41.50 7.41
N VAL A 108 18.57 41.51 8.48
CA VAL A 108 17.83 40.32 8.95
C VAL A 108 16.89 39.77 7.86
N ILE A 109 16.25 40.66 7.09
CA ILE A 109 15.34 40.26 5.99
C ILE A 109 16.15 39.66 4.84
N LYS A 110 17.33 40.20 4.55
CA LYS A 110 18.22 39.67 3.50
C LYS A 110 18.68 38.25 3.83
N VAL A 111 19.06 38.01 5.09
CA VAL A 111 19.50 36.69 5.56
C VAL A 111 18.35 35.68 5.54
N SER A 112 17.16 36.05 6.03
CA SER A 112 16.01 35.14 6.02
C SER A 112 15.60 34.76 4.59
N LEU A 113 15.63 35.72 3.65
CA LEU A 113 15.33 35.48 2.25
C LEU A 113 16.39 34.61 1.56
N ALA A 114 17.68 34.79 1.89
CA ALA A 114 18.75 33.92 1.40
C ALA A 114 18.56 32.47 1.86
N ILE A 115 18.22 32.26 3.14
CA ILE A 115 17.95 30.92 3.69
C ILE A 115 16.74 30.29 3.00
N ALA A 116 15.66 31.06 2.79
CA ALA A 116 14.47 30.58 2.10
C ALA A 116 14.78 30.16 0.65
N ALA A 117 15.52 30.99 -0.10
CA ALA A 117 15.92 30.67 -1.47
C ALA A 117 16.80 29.40 -1.53
N ALA A 118 17.78 29.26 -0.62
CA ALA A 118 18.62 28.08 -0.55
C ALA A 118 17.83 26.80 -0.22
N ALA A 119 16.89 26.87 0.72
CA ALA A 119 16.01 25.77 1.07
C ALA A 119 15.12 25.35 -0.12
N SER A 120 14.55 26.31 -0.85
CA SER A 120 13.74 26.04 -2.04
C SER A 120 14.54 25.34 -3.14
N VAL A 121 15.79 25.75 -3.37
CA VAL A 121 16.69 25.09 -4.34
C VAL A 121 16.97 23.64 -3.94
N LEU A 122 17.28 23.39 -2.67
CA LEU A 122 17.54 22.03 -2.15
C LEU A 122 16.30 21.12 -2.27
N ILE A 123 15.13 21.61 -1.90
CA ILE A 123 13.87 20.87 -2.04
C ILE A 123 13.61 20.55 -3.52
N THR A 124 13.83 21.53 -4.40
CA THR A 124 13.65 21.32 -5.85
C THR A 124 14.60 20.24 -6.38
N ALA A 125 15.89 20.29 -6.02
CA ALA A 125 16.88 19.32 -6.45
C ALA A 125 16.59 17.91 -5.92
N THR A 126 16.15 17.78 -4.67
CA THR A 126 15.77 16.49 -4.08
C THR A 126 14.50 15.90 -4.70
N LEU A 127 13.51 16.74 -5.05
CA LEU A 127 12.34 16.29 -5.79
C LEU A 127 12.70 15.85 -7.22
N LEU A 128 13.60 16.58 -7.89
CA LEU A 128 14.06 16.25 -9.25
C LEU A 128 14.81 14.91 -9.28
N THR A 129 15.73 14.70 -8.33
CA THR A 129 16.51 13.46 -8.22
C THR A 129 15.62 12.26 -7.90
N ARG A 130 14.63 12.42 -7.00
CA ARG A 130 13.64 11.36 -6.73
C ARG A 130 12.80 11.02 -7.96
N ARG A 131 12.40 12.03 -8.74
CA ARG A 131 11.67 11.84 -10.00
C ARG A 131 12.49 11.09 -11.04
N LEU A 132 13.76 11.45 -11.21
CA LEU A 132 14.66 10.81 -12.18
C LEU A 132 15.04 9.38 -11.78
N LYS A 133 15.08 9.08 -10.47
CA LYS A 133 15.46 7.76 -9.94
C LYS A 133 14.29 6.78 -9.79
N TYR A 134 13.08 7.17 -10.17
CA TYR A 134 11.92 6.27 -10.15
C TYR A 134 11.96 5.33 -11.37
N SER A 135 12.95 4.43 -11.40
CA SER A 135 12.87 3.18 -12.17
C SER A 135 11.94 2.26 -11.40
N ASP A 136 10.89 1.78 -12.05
CA ASP A 136 9.92 0.89 -11.42
C ASP A 136 10.65 -0.41 -11.02
N PRO A 137 10.81 -0.71 -9.72
CA PRO A 137 11.54 -1.89 -9.27
C PRO A 137 10.83 -3.20 -9.64
N TYR A 138 9.60 -3.13 -10.16
CA TYR A 138 8.83 -4.29 -10.62
C TYR A 138 8.83 -4.45 -12.14
N GLU A 139 9.54 -3.62 -12.90
CA GLU A 139 9.65 -3.76 -14.35
C GLU A 139 10.28 -5.12 -14.77
N GLU A 140 11.05 -5.74 -13.88
CA GLU A 140 11.66 -7.05 -14.11
C GLU A 140 10.73 -8.24 -13.86
N ILE A 141 9.60 -8.06 -13.16
CA ILE A 141 8.68 -9.16 -12.79
C ILE A 141 7.59 -9.38 -13.87
N ASP A 142 7.32 -8.37 -14.70
CA ASP A 142 6.30 -8.39 -15.77
C ASP A 142 6.81 -8.98 -17.11
N ARG A 143 8.02 -9.58 -17.18
CA ARG A 143 8.58 -10.21 -18.40
C ARG A 143 8.53 -11.73 -18.41
#